data_AF-A0A6I5PHE4-F1
#
_entry.id   AF-A0A6I5PHE4-F1
#
_cell.length_a   1.000
_cell.length_b   1.000
_cell.length_c   1.000
_cell.angle_alpha   90.00
_cell.angle_beta   90.00
_cell.angle_gamma   90.00
#
_symmetry.space_group_name_H-M   'P 1'
#
loop_
_entity.id
_entity.type
_entity.pdbx_description
1 polymer ?
#
loop_
_entity_poly.entity_id
_entity_poly.type
_entity_poly.pdbx_seq_one_letter_code
_entity_poly.pdbx_strand_id
1 'polypeptide(L)'
;MQEPLISQNELERLVEVKVRQVLSEMLGLNESSQAPEYLPIAKAVKALGYDSPSQIYKDMDSGLLRVGKRKEVEDRRRPGRQKARYYINIPLAKKRLAEDPSRRRLI
;
A
#
# COMPACT_ATOMS: atom_id res chain seq x y z
N MET A 1 -8.48 31.83 35.84
CA MET A 1 -8.29 30.87 34.72
C MET A 1 -9.64 30.20 34.52
N GLN A 2 -10.35 30.49 33.42
CA GLN A 2 -11.60 29.80 33.10
C GLN A 2 -11.25 28.52 32.35
N GLU A 3 -11.63 27.37 32.89
CA GLU A 3 -11.56 26.11 32.16
C GLU A 3 -12.52 26.21 30.96
N PRO A 4 -12.11 25.80 29.74
CA PRO A 4 -13.05 25.74 28.64
C PRO A 4 -14.06 24.63 28.94
N LEU A 5 -15.30 25.03 29.26
CA LEU A 5 -16.43 24.11 29.31
C LEU A 5 -16.67 23.60 27.89
N ILE A 6 -16.21 22.38 27.61
CA ILE A 6 -16.65 21.61 26.45
C ILE A 6 -18.18 21.57 26.47
N SER A 7 -18.81 22.00 25.38
CA SER A 7 -20.27 21.91 25.27
C SER A 7 -20.71 20.45 25.27
N GLN A 8 -21.92 20.15 25.76
CA GLN A 8 -22.43 18.77 25.79
C GLN A 8 -22.38 18.11 24.40
N ASN A 9 -22.68 18.86 23.34
CA ASN A 9 -22.59 18.38 21.96
C ASN A 9 -21.16 18.02 21.52
N GLU A 10 -20.15 18.77 21.98
CA GLU A 10 -18.75 18.46 21.70
C GLU A 10 -18.28 17.25 22.49
N LEU A 11 -18.75 17.10 23.73
CA LEU A 11 -18.46 15.93 24.55
C LEU A 11 -19.07 14.65 23.92
N GLU A 12 -20.32 14.70 23.49
CA GLU A 12 -20.98 13.58 22.81
C GLU A 12 -20.25 13.16 21.54
N ARG A 13 -19.81 14.12 20.72
CA ARG A 13 -18.99 13.84 19.52
C ARG A 13 -17.65 13.20 19.86
N LEU A 14 -16.97 13.68 20.90
CA LEU A 14 -15.69 13.11 21.34
C LEU A 14 -15.85 11.68 21.83
N VAL A 15 -16.91 11.41 22.58
CA VAL A 15 -17.25 10.06 23.05
C VAL A 15 -17.57 9.15 21.87
N GLU A 16 -18.37 9.60 20.91
CA GLU A 16 -18.71 8.82 19.72
C GLU A 16 -17.46 8.46 18.90
N VAL A 17 -16.56 9.41 18.68
CA VAL A 17 -15.29 9.17 17.98
C VAL A 17 -14.43 8.16 18.73
N LYS A 18 -14.32 8.28 20.06
CA LYS A 18 -13.52 7.35 20.87
C LYS A 18 -14.12 5.94 20.93
N VAL A 19 -15.43 5.82 21.03
CA VAL A 19 -16.11 4.52 20.99
C VAL A 19 -15.92 3.85 19.63
N ARG A 20 -16.09 4.60 18.52
CA ARG A 20 -15.83 4.07 17.18
C ARG A 20 -14.37 3.63 17.01
N GLN A 21 -13.41 4.39 17.53
CA GLN A 21 -11.99 4.04 17.48
C GLN A 21 -11.70 2.74 18.23
N VAL A 22 -12.16 2.63 19.48
CA VAL A 22 -11.94 1.44 20.32
C VAL A 22 -12.61 0.21 19.74
N LEU A 23 -13.85 0.34 19.24
CA LEU A 23 -14.52 -0.76 18.55
C LEU A 23 -13.80 -1.15 17.27
N SER A 24 -13.23 -0.20 16.53
CA SER A 24 -12.42 -0.50 15.34
C SER A 24 -11.11 -1.21 15.69
N GLU A 25 -10.49 -0.88 16.83
CA GLU A 25 -9.32 -1.58 17.38
C GLU A 25 -9.66 -3.02 17.78
N MET A 26 -10.74 -3.20 18.55
CA MET A 26 -11.18 -4.52 19.03
C MET A 26 -11.66 -5.44 17.91
N LEU A 27 -12.31 -4.89 16.89
CA LEU A 27 -12.79 -5.64 15.73
C LEU A 27 -11.71 -5.80 14.64
N GLY A 28 -10.48 -5.31 14.86
CA GLY A 28 -9.41 -5.37 13.87
C GLY A 28 -9.66 -4.54 12.61
N LEU A 29 -10.64 -3.62 12.65
CA LEU A 29 -11.00 -2.73 11.54
C LEU A 29 -10.01 -1.56 11.37
N ASN A 30 -9.09 -1.39 12.32
CA ASN A 30 -7.97 -0.44 12.22
C ASN A 30 -6.98 -0.71 11.07
N GLU A 31 -7.18 -1.75 10.26
CA GLU A 31 -6.50 -1.89 8.97
C GLU A 31 -7.00 -0.91 7.88
N SER A 32 -8.00 -0.07 8.19
CA SER A 32 -8.64 0.85 7.23
C SER A 32 -8.03 2.26 7.19
N SER A 33 -6.70 2.36 7.29
CA SER A 33 -5.95 3.52 6.77
C SER A 33 -4.69 3.08 6.04
N GLN A 34 -4.69 1.85 5.50
CA GLN A 34 -3.64 1.41 4.58
C GLN A 34 -3.78 2.22 3.29
N ALA A 35 -2.84 3.13 3.06
CA ALA A 35 -2.61 3.77 1.77
C ALA A 35 -2.73 2.72 0.65
N PRO A 36 -3.25 3.08 -0.55
CA PRO A 36 -3.48 2.12 -1.62
C PRO A 36 -2.24 1.25 -1.81
N GLU A 37 -2.39 -0.03 -1.47
CA GLU A 37 -1.28 -0.99 -1.36
C GLU A 37 -0.46 -1.02 -2.65
N TYR A 38 -1.12 -0.73 -3.78
CA TYR A 38 -0.60 -0.69 -5.13
C TYR A 38 -0.55 0.74 -5.71
N LEU A 39 0.65 1.20 -6.07
CA LEU A 39 0.89 2.49 -6.71
C LEU A 39 1.18 2.35 -8.21
N PRO A 40 0.75 3.29 -9.08
CA PRO A 40 1.22 3.33 -10.46
C PRO A 40 2.76 3.42 -10.51
N ILE A 41 3.40 2.82 -11.52
CA ILE A 41 4.87 2.81 -11.65
C ILE A 41 5.48 4.20 -11.44
N ALA A 42 4.91 5.26 -12.04
CA ALA A 42 5.42 6.62 -11.89
C ALA A 42 5.53 7.11 -10.42
N LYS A 43 4.63 6.66 -9.54
CA LYS A 43 4.69 6.95 -8.10
C LYS A 43 5.56 5.93 -7.34
N ALA A 44 5.58 4.68 -7.80
CA ALA A 44 6.35 3.61 -7.18
C ALA A 44 7.87 3.82 -7.29
N VAL A 45 8.35 4.46 -8.37
CA VAL A 45 9.79 4.80 -8.58
C VAL A 45 10.38 5.46 -7.34
N LYS A 46 9.79 6.57 -6.91
CA LYS A 46 10.24 7.31 -5.72
C LYS A 46 10.07 6.50 -4.43
N ALA A 47 8.98 5.74 -4.32
CA ALA A 47 8.66 4.99 -3.10
C ALA A 47 9.62 3.80 -2.86
N LEU A 48 10.21 3.25 -3.92
CA LEU A 48 11.15 2.13 -3.88
C LEU A 48 12.62 2.57 -4.01
N GLY A 49 12.90 3.85 -4.23
CA GLY A 49 14.26 4.38 -4.36
C GLY A 49 14.91 4.14 -5.72
N TYR A 50 14.10 3.93 -6.77
CA TYR A 50 14.61 3.87 -8.15
C TYR A 50 14.77 5.27 -8.74
N ASP A 51 15.68 5.39 -9.70
CA ASP A 51 15.91 6.64 -10.46
C ASP A 51 14.92 6.77 -11.62
N SER A 52 14.44 5.66 -12.16
CA SER A 52 13.57 5.65 -13.33
C SER A 52 12.59 4.48 -13.37
N PRO A 53 11.45 4.62 -14.08
CA PRO A 53 10.52 3.52 -14.35
C PRO A 53 11.18 2.29 -14.99
N SER A 54 12.19 2.51 -15.83
CA SER A 54 12.89 1.47 -16.57
C SER A 54 13.58 0.45 -15.66
N GLN A 55 14.04 0.86 -14.46
CA GLN A 55 14.64 -0.06 -13.49
C GLN A 55 13.58 -1.04 -12.94
N ILE A 56 12.36 -0.56 -12.66
CA ILE A 56 11.24 -1.42 -12.24
C ILE A 56 10.90 -2.45 -13.34
N TYR A 57 10.87 -2.02 -14.61
CA TYR A 57 10.63 -2.94 -15.72
C TYR A 57 11.72 -4.00 -15.85
N LYS A 58 13.00 -3.63 -15.71
CA LYS A 58 14.11 -4.61 -15.69
C LYS A 58 13.98 -5.62 -14.55
N ASP A 59 13.55 -5.17 -13.39
CA ASP A 59 13.32 -6.05 -12.24
C ASP A 59 12.10 -6.95 -12.44
N MET A 60 11.11 -6.52 -13.22
CA MET A 60 10.02 -7.38 -13.66
C MET A 60 10.48 -8.41 -14.69
N ASP A 61 11.23 -7.99 -15.71
CA ASP A 61 11.70 -8.84 -16.81
C ASP A 61 12.69 -9.91 -16.32
N SER A 62 13.50 -9.58 -15.31
CA SER A 62 14.41 -10.52 -14.64
C SER A 62 13.70 -11.48 -13.66
N GLY A 63 12.40 -11.30 -13.41
CA GLY A 63 11.63 -12.09 -12.45
C GLY A 63 11.88 -11.73 -10.98
N LEU A 64 12.63 -10.65 -10.70
CA LEU A 64 12.86 -10.15 -9.34
C LEU A 64 11.53 -9.68 -8.72
N LEU A 65 10.78 -8.85 -9.44
CA LEU A 65 9.44 -8.40 -9.10
C LEU A 65 8.41 -9.20 -9.90
N ARG A 66 7.53 -9.94 -9.24
CA ARG A 66 6.64 -10.88 -9.92
C ARG A 66 5.32 -10.23 -10.27
N VAL A 67 4.88 -10.46 -11.50
CA VAL A 67 3.56 -10.04 -11.98
C VAL A 67 2.51 -11.07 -11.59
N GLY A 68 1.40 -10.62 -10.99
CA GLY A 68 0.26 -11.46 -10.67
C GLY A 68 -0.71 -10.81 -9.70
N LYS A 69 -1.89 -11.44 -9.53
CA LYS A 69 -2.83 -11.04 -8.48
C LYS A 69 -2.16 -11.25 -7.12
N ARG A 70 -2.23 -10.23 -6.25
CA ARG A 70 -1.66 -10.26 -4.90
C ARG A 70 -0.13 -10.48 -4.84
N LYS A 71 0.60 -10.05 -5.87
CA LYS A 71 2.07 -10.09 -5.92
C LYS A 71 2.68 -8.68 -5.83
N GLU A 72 4.01 -8.59 -5.99
CA GLU A 72 4.71 -7.31 -6.01
C GLU A 72 4.20 -6.38 -7.12
N VAL A 73 3.78 -6.96 -8.26
CA VAL A 73 3.26 -6.21 -9.41
C VAL A 73 1.92 -6.77 -9.85
N GLU A 74 0.94 -5.89 -10.04
CA GLU A 74 -0.38 -6.23 -10.58
C GLU A 74 -0.62 -5.51 -11.91
N ASP A 75 -0.97 -6.27 -12.95
CA ASP A 75 -1.46 -5.71 -14.20
C ASP A 75 -2.95 -5.37 -14.07
N ARG A 76 -3.24 -4.07 -14.00
CA ARG A 76 -4.60 -3.52 -13.91
C ARG A 76 -5.11 -3.02 -15.25
N ARG A 77 -4.63 -3.58 -16.36
CA ARG A 77 -5.17 -3.30 -17.70
C ARG A 77 -6.65 -3.63 -17.76
N ARG A 78 -7.40 -2.84 -18.52
CA ARG A 78 -8.79 -3.22 -18.85
C ARG A 78 -8.78 -4.49 -19.70
N PRO A 79 -9.73 -5.42 -19.51
CA PRO A 79 -9.87 -6.57 -20.39
C PRO A 79 -9.88 -6.16 -21.86
N GLY A 80 -9.14 -6.87 -22.72
CA GLY A 80 -9.04 -6.60 -24.15
C GLY A 80 -8.10 -5.45 -24.56
N ARG A 81 -7.45 -4.75 -23.62
CA ARG A 81 -6.40 -3.76 -23.95
C ARG A 81 -5.04 -4.42 -24.08
N GLN A 82 -4.34 -4.13 -25.18
CA GLN A 82 -2.97 -4.60 -25.40
C GLN A 82 -1.95 -3.92 -24.47
N LYS A 83 -2.17 -2.64 -24.16
CA LYS A 83 -1.26 -1.87 -23.30
C LYS A 83 -1.44 -2.26 -21.83
N ALA A 84 -0.39 -2.82 -21.23
CA ALA A 84 -0.35 -3.16 -19.82
C ALA A 84 -0.48 -1.91 -18.93
N ARG A 85 -1.03 -2.08 -17.73
CA ARG A 85 -1.16 -0.99 -16.75
C ARG A 85 -0.74 -1.49 -15.37
N TYR A 86 0.58 -1.55 -15.17
CA TYR A 86 1.16 -2.09 -13.96
C TYR A 86 1.05 -1.14 -12.76
N TYR A 87 0.71 -1.72 -11.63
CA TYR A 87 0.76 -1.10 -10.31
C TYR A 87 1.63 -1.95 -9.39
N ILE A 88 2.34 -1.30 -8.47
CA ILE A 88 3.36 -1.91 -7.63
C ILE A 88 2.91 -1.90 -6.18
N ASN A 89 2.89 -3.08 -5.58
CA ASN A 89 2.70 -3.27 -4.15
C ASN A 89 3.96 -2.85 -3.40
N ILE A 90 3.95 -1.69 -2.73
CA ILE A 90 5.18 -1.15 -2.14
C ILE A 90 5.70 -2.03 -0.99
N PRO A 91 4.88 -2.47 -0.02
CA PRO A 91 5.34 -3.38 1.04
C PRO A 91 5.94 -4.69 0.50
N LEU A 92 5.26 -5.36 -0.43
CA LEU A 92 5.74 -6.64 -0.97
C LEU A 92 6.99 -6.46 -1.82
N ALA A 93 7.05 -5.42 -2.66
CA ALA A 93 8.22 -5.11 -3.46
C ALA A 93 9.44 -4.82 -2.57
N LYS A 94 9.30 -4.00 -1.51
CA LYS A 94 10.39 -3.75 -0.56
C LYS A 94 10.88 -5.02 0.12
N LYS A 95 9.95 -5.85 0.60
CA LYS A 95 10.28 -7.15 1.22
C LYS A 95 11.06 -8.04 0.25
N ARG A 96 10.65 -8.08 -1.01
CA ARG A 96 11.28 -8.89 -2.06
C ARG A 96 12.67 -8.38 -2.42
N LEU A 97 12.84 -7.07 -2.57
CA LEU A 97 14.13 -6.44 -2.87
C LEU A 97 15.15 -6.63 -1.73
N ALA A 98 14.67 -6.66 -0.48
CA ALA A 98 15.50 -6.91 0.70
C ALA A 98 15.82 -8.40 0.94
N GLU A 99 15.13 -9.33 0.26
CA GLU A 99 15.36 -10.78 0.41
C GLU A 99 16.71 -11.18 -0.20
N ASP A 100 17.45 -12.08 0.44
CA ASP A 100 18.73 -12.59 -0.08
C ASP A 100 18.55 -13.22 -1.47
N PRO A 101 19.39 -12.88 -2.48
CA PRO A 101 19.30 -13.46 -3.83
C PRO A 101 19.19 -14.98 -3.86
N SER A 102 19.88 -15.68 -2.96
CA SER A 102 19.91 -17.14 -2.84
C SER A 102 18.57 -17.74 -2.42
N ARG A 103 17.74 -16.96 -1.74
CA ARG A 103 16.39 -17.35 -1.27
C ARG A 103 15.29 -16.91 -2.24
N ARG A 104 15.63 -16.07 -3.22
CA ARG A 104 14.69 -15.65 -4.25
C ARG A 104 14.44 -16.83 -5.18
N ARG A 105 13.35 -17.59 -4.94
CA ARG A 105 12.84 -18.52 -5.98
C ARG A 105 12.52 -17.69 -7.22
N LEU A 106 13.34 -17.84 -8.25
CA LEU A 106 13.04 -17.43 -9.61
C LEU A 106 12.05 -18.46 -10.14
N ILE A 107 10.84 -18.01 -10.47
CA ILE A 107 9.77 -18.85 -11.05
C ILE A 107 9.59 -18.37 -12.48
#